data_AF-A0A2T2TDE3-F1
#
_entry.id   AF-A0A2T2TDE3-F1
#
_cell.length_a   1.000
_cell.length_b   1.000
_cell.length_c   1.000
_cell.angle_alpha   90.00
_cell.angle_beta   90.00
_cell.angle_gamma   90.00
#
_symmetry.space_group_name_H-M   'P 1'
#
loop_
_entity.id
_entity.type
_entity.pdbx_description
1 polymer ?
#
loop_
_entity_poly.entity_id
_entity_poly.type
_entity_poly.pdbx_seq_one_letter_code
_entity_poly.pdbx_strand_id
1 'polypeptide(L)' 'LEAADKRLRAAEQARTAAQERYELGSADIVELQNAIRDYVDAASQQVRARYELVFQKERIDYNVGRLSPTDPLLGQSAAQ' A
#
# COMPACT_ATOMS: atom_id res chain seq x y z
N LEU A 1 -5.53 4.64 5.73
CA LEU A 1 -4.29 4.96 5.00
C LEU A 1 -3.07 4.98 5.92
N GLU A 2 -3.06 5.81 6.98
CA GLU A 2 -1.91 5.94 7.89
C GLU A 2 -1.37 4.61 8.43
N ALA A 3 -2.26 3.69 8.86
CA ALA A 3 -1.85 2.37 9.33
C ALA A 3 -1.13 1.54 8.25
N ALA A 4 -1.59 1.64 7.00
CA ALA A 4 -0.96 0.93 5.88
C ALA A 4 0.41 1.55 5.52
N ASP A 5 0.55 2.87 5.59
CA ASP A 5 1.83 3.55 5.40
C ASP A 5 2.85 3.16 6.49
N LYS A 6 2.41 3.11 7.75
CA LYS A 6 3.25 2.66 8.87
C LYS A 6 3.68 1.21 8.70
N ARG A 7 2.77 0.33 8.26
CA ARG A 7 3.09 -1.08 7.97
C ARG A 7 4.11 -1.22 6.85
N LEU A 8 3.98 -0.46 5.76
CA LEU A 8 4.95 -0.48 4.67
C LEU A 8 6.34 -0.07 5.15
N ARG A 9 6.45 1.03 5.91
CA ARG A 9 7.73 1.50 6.47
C ARG A 9 8.35 0.46 7.42
N ALA A 10 7.55 -0.16 8.27
CA ALA A 10 8.03 -1.20 9.18
C ALA A 10 8.54 -2.42 8.41
N ALA A 11 7.80 -2.88 7.39
CA ALA A 11 8.19 -4.01 6.57
C ALA A 11 9.44 -3.73 5.71
N GLU A 12 9.60 -2.49 5.24
CA GLU A 12 10.82 -2.02 4.56
C GLU A 12 12.04 -2.11 5.48
N GLN A 13 11.93 -1.57 6.70
CA GLN A 13 13.01 -1.64 7.70
C GLN A 13 13.34 -3.08 8.08
N ALA A 14 12.32 -3.93 8.26
CA ALA A 14 12.50 -5.35 8.58
C ALA A 14 13.20 -6.11 7.44
N ARG A 15 12.83 -5.84 6.18
CA ARG A 15 13.50 -6.40 4.99
C ARG A 15 14.96 -5.98 4.94
N THR A 16 15.26 -4.70 5.14
CA THR A 16 16.65 -4.20 5.14
C THR A 16 17.49 -4.87 6.23
N ALA A 17 16.98 -4.94 7.46
CA ALA A 17 17.68 -5.60 8.56
C ALA A 17 17.84 -7.11 8.34
N ALA A 18 16.87 -7.78 7.72
CA ALA A 18 16.99 -9.20 7.35
C ALA A 18 18.06 -9.41 6.27
N GLN A 19 18.14 -8.51 5.29
CA GLN A 19 19.17 -8.56 4.26
C GLN A 19 20.58 -8.37 4.86
N GLU A 20 20.77 -7.36 5.71
CA GLU A 20 22.05 -7.14 6.41
C GLU A 20 22.45 -8.37 7.24
N ARG A 21 21.51 -8.94 8.00
CA ARG A 21 21.79 -10.14 8.80
C ARG A 21 22.15 -11.36 7.95
N TYR A 22 21.50 -11.54 6.80
CA TYR A 22 21.80 -12.61 5.85
C TYR A 22 23.21 -12.43 5.25
N GLU A 23 23.54 -11.22 4.82
CA GLU A 23 24.87 -10.88 4.29
C GLU A 23 25.99 -11.09 5.32
N LEU A 24 25.70 -10.85 6.61
CA LEU A 24 26.61 -11.14 7.72
C LEU A 24 26.63 -12.62 8.16
N GLY A 25 25.81 -13.49 7.55
CA GLY A 25 25.69 -14.90 7.90
C GLY A 25 25.00 -15.17 9.26
N SER A 26 24.34 -14.15 9.82
CA SER A 26 23.62 -14.21 11.10
C SER A 26 22.13 -14.52 10.97
N ALA A 27 21.62 -14.59 9.73
CA ALA A 27 20.27 -15.00 9.38
C ALA A 27 20.32 -15.99 8.21
N ASP A 28 19.30 -16.85 8.12
CA ASP A 28 19.16 -17.77 7.00
C ASP A 28 18.42 -17.14 5.79
N ILE A 29 18.48 -17.82 4.64
CA ILE A 29 17.81 -17.34 3.42
C ILE A 29 16.28 -17.32 3.56
N VAL A 30 15.70 -18.18 4.39
CA VAL A 30 14.25 -18.26 4.57
C VAL A 30 13.74 -17.03 5.34
N GLU A 31 14.49 -16.56 6.34
CA GLU A 31 14.21 -15.31 7.06
C GLU A 31 14.20 -14.10 6.12
N LEU A 32 15.21 -13.99 5.23
CA LEU A 32 15.25 -12.95 4.21
C LEU A 32 14.04 -13.04 3.26
N GLN A 33 13.71 -14.24 2.79
CA GLN A 33 12.58 -14.42 1.87
C GLN A 33 11.23 -14.10 2.52
N ASN A 34 11.07 -14.40 3.81
CA ASN A 34 9.88 -14.01 4.56
C ASN A 34 9.78 -12.49 4.68
N ALA A 35 10.87 -11.80 5.01
CA ALA A 35 10.86 -10.34 5.11
C ALA A 35 10.59 -9.65 3.76
N ILE A 36 11.07 -10.22 2.64
CA ILE A 36 10.74 -9.75 1.28
C ILE A 36 9.25 -9.93 1.00
N ARG A 37 8.68 -11.10 1.32
CA ARG A 37 7.24 -11.35 1.17
C ARG A 37 6.41 -10.32 1.94
N ASP A 38 6.74 -10.12 3.21
CA ASP A 38 6.02 -9.20 4.08
C ASP A 38 6.08 -7.75 3.55
N TYR A 39 7.22 -7.33 3.02
CA TYR A 39 7.38 -6.03 2.36
C TYR A 39 6.47 -5.89 1.12
N VAL A 40 6.46 -6.88 0.22
CA VAL A 40 5.63 -6.86 -1.00
C VAL A 40 4.14 -6.87 -0.65
N ASP A 41 3.75 -7.64 0.36
CA ASP A 41 2.38 -7.69 0.85
C ASP A 41 1.96 -6.35 1.48
N ALA A 42 2.82 -5.73 2.28
CA ALA A 42 2.58 -4.41 2.86
C ALA A 42 2.48 -3.32 1.78
N ALA A 43 3.31 -3.36 0.75
CA ALA A 43 3.25 -2.44 -0.39
C ALA A 43 1.91 -2.59 -1.14
N SER A 44 1.49 -3.82 -1.40
CA SER A 44 0.20 -4.11 -2.04
C SER A 44 -0.99 -3.62 -1.21
N GLN A 45 -0.95 -3.82 0.12
CA GLN A 45 -1.96 -3.31 1.04
C GLN A 45 -2.02 -1.78 1.06
N GLN A 46 -0.87 -1.11 1.00
CA GLN A 46 -0.80 0.35 0.97
C GLN A 46 -1.45 0.93 -0.29
N VAL A 47 -1.18 0.33 -1.45
CA VAL A 47 -1.83 0.73 -2.71
C VAL A 47 -3.35 0.53 -2.64
N ARG A 48 -3.81 -0.62 -2.16
CA ARG A 48 -5.26 -0.89 -1.97
C ARG A 48 -5.90 0.15 -1.06
N ALA A 49 -5.27 0.45 0.09
CA ALA A 49 -5.78 1.44 1.04
C ALA A 49 -5.87 2.86 0.44
N ARG A 50 -4.99 3.22 -0.51
CA ARG A 50 -5.09 4.49 -1.25
C ARG A 50 -6.32 4.52 -2.15
N TYR A 51 -6.54 3.48 -2.93
CA TYR A 51 -7.71 3.39 -3.82
C TYR A 51 -9.02 3.29 -3.06
N GLU A 52 -9.05 2.54 -1.95
CA GLU A 52 -10.21 2.50 -1.05
C GLU A 52 -10.55 3.89 -0.50
N LEU A 53 -9.54 4.68 -0.11
CA LEU A 53 -9.76 6.05 0.37
C LEU A 53 -10.36 6.94 -0.72
N VAL A 54 -9.86 6.86 -1.96
CA VAL A 54 -10.43 7.59 -3.11
C VAL A 54 -11.88 7.17 -3.30
N PHE A 55 -12.14 5.86 -3.40
CA PHE A 55 -13.48 5.34 -3.59
C PHE A 55 -14.46 5.74 -2.48
N GLN A 56 -14.02 5.75 -1.23
CA GLN A 56 -14.83 6.20 -0.10
C GLN A 56 -15.21 7.69 -0.21
N LYS A 57 -14.30 8.54 -0.70
CA LYS A 57 -14.60 9.96 -0.93
C LYS A 57 -15.65 10.14 -2.02
N GLU A 58 -15.46 9.49 -3.17
CA GLU A 58 -16.41 9.56 -4.29
C GLU A 58 -17.81 9.04 -3.89
N ARG A 59 -17.86 7.98 -3.07
CA ARG A 59 -19.14 7.50 -2.52
C ARG A 59 -19.82 8.52 -1.63
N ILE A 60 -19.08 9.28 -0.83
CA ILE A 60 -19.66 10.37 -0.02
C ILE A 60 -20.20 11.44 -0.95
N ASP A 61 -19.43 11.86 -1.96
CA ASP A 61 -19.85 12.89 -2.92
C ASP A 61 -21.08 12.47 -3.72
N TYR A 62 -21.19 11.19 -4.11
CA TYR A 62 -22.41 10.64 -4.72
C TYR A 62 -23.62 10.74 -3.78
N ASN A 63 -23.49 10.30 -2.53
CA ASN A 63 -24.61 10.28 -1.57
C ASN A 63 -25.08 11.67 -1.16
N VAL A 64 -24.22 12.69 -1.23
CA VAL A 64 -24.57 14.10 -0.95
C VAL A 64 -24.91 14.89 -2.22
N GLY A 65 -25.00 14.22 -3.38
CA GLY A 65 -25.43 14.80 -4.64
C GLY A 65 -24.40 15.68 -5.36
N ARG A 66 -23.11 15.58 -4.99
CA ARG A 66 -21.99 16.29 -5.64
C ARG A 66 -21.37 15.52 -6.80
N LEU A 67 -21.62 14.22 -6.91
CA LEU A 67 -21.18 13.36 -8.01
C LEU A 67 -22.40 12.75 -8.72
N SER A 68 -22.49 12.94 -10.04
CA SER A 68 -23.53 12.31 -10.89
C SER A 68 -23.12 10.88 -11.26
N PRO A 69 -24.06 9.94 -11.46
CA PRO A 69 -23.75 8.59 -11.95
C PRO A 69 -23.00 8.53 -13.29
N THR A 70 -23.08 9.61 -14.08
CA THR A 70 -22.42 9.74 -15.39
C THR A 70 -21.00 10.28 -15.30
N ASP A 71 -20.60 10.78 -14.13
CA ASP A 71 -19.28 11.37 -13.94
C ASP A 71 -18.22 10.28 -13.77
N PRO A 72 -16.99 10.49 -14.26
CA PRO A 72 -15.91 9.54 -14.09
C PRO A 72 -15.48 9.45 -12.62
N LEU A 73 -15.36 8.21 -12.12
CA LEU A 73 -15.02 7.91 -10.71
C LEU A 73 -13.61 8.38 -10.31
N LEU A 74 -12.68 8.42 -11.26
CA LEU A 74 -11.38 9.05 -11.09
C LEU A 74 -11.42 10.27 -12.00
N GLY A 75 -11.24 11.48 -11.43
CA GLY A 75 -11.42 12.74 -12.15
C GLY A 75 -10.72 12.78 -13.52
N GLN A 76 -11.17 13.68 -14.41
CA GLN A 76 -10.80 13.77 -15.83
C GLN A 76 -9.28 13.85 -16.12
N SER A 77 -8.42 14.09 -15.12
CA SER A 77 -6.96 14.14 -15.24
C SER A 77 -6.26 12.79 -15.40
N ALA A 78 -6.96 11.66 -15.24
CA ALA A 78 -6.37 10.33 -15.47
C ALA A 78 -6.30 9.92 -16.96
N ALA A 79 -6.80 10.76 -17.87
CA ALA A 79 -6.92 10.48 -19.30
C ALA A 79 -5.91 11.25 -20.19
N GLN A 80 -4.85 11.82 -19.61
CA GLN A 80 -3.78 12.52 -20.34
C GLN A 80 -2.42 11.87 -20.08
#